data_AF-A0A9N9UGF1-F1
#
_entry.id   AF-A0A9N9UGF1-F1
#
_cell.length_a   1.000
_cell.length_b   1.000
_cell.length_c   1.000
_cell.angle_alpha   90.00
_cell.angle_beta   90.00
_cell.angle_gamma   90.00
#
_symmetry.space_group_name_H-M   'P 1'
#
loop_
_entity.id
_entity.type
_entity.pdbx_description
1 polymer ?
#
loop_
_entity_poly.entity_id
_entity_poly.type
_entity_poly.pdbx_seq_one_letter_code
_entity_poly.pdbx_strand_id
1 'polypeptide(L)'
;MSYLTVPLPFREARYMAEQIREATLRRHQVPPPELLQIHTDLMVRICYLHPDVEDKDVNKLVMMCMIHDLNQVVANDETIPQRTYRRQWEERETIFYLETRLKPSNPALAQGLFNLWKEYGANETILSQLFREIRDLVRFHRAFMHEKRAQRIYSYPFIERLRLCIGSEWLQVIADSILDSWIVVKEIQNAGPIYFVFGGPGSGKTFVCERLSATHGFEHISLASLIEEEANNPSSDRGITINTNRSRGRPIPLDLSISLLKDRLRQADGSGILIDGFPATMDELREFEKEV
;
A
#
# COMPACT_ATOMS: atom_id res chain seq x y z
N MET A 1 1.35 -44.34 14.64
CA MET A 1 0.55 -43.21 14.15
C MET A 1 0.85 -43.00 12.69
N SER A 2 -0.14 -42.93 11.81
CA SER A 2 0.10 -42.72 10.38
C SER A 2 0.35 -41.23 10.11
N TYR A 3 1.13 -40.89 9.08
CA TYR A 3 1.36 -39.50 8.65
C TYR A 3 0.05 -38.75 8.32
N LEU A 4 -1.05 -39.47 8.08
CA LEU A 4 -2.38 -38.92 7.81
C LEU A 4 -3.19 -38.59 9.08
N THR A 5 -2.71 -39.00 10.27
CA THR A 5 -3.37 -38.73 11.56
C THR A 5 -2.84 -37.48 12.27
N VAL A 6 -1.90 -36.77 11.65
CA VAL A 6 -1.29 -35.54 12.21
C VAL A 6 -1.53 -34.36 11.26
N PRO A 7 -1.63 -33.11 11.77
CA PRO A 7 -1.98 -31.94 10.95
C PRO A 7 -0.85 -31.42 10.02
N LEU A 8 0.24 -32.19 9.85
CA LEU A 8 1.39 -31.81 9.03
C LEU A 8 1.04 -31.49 7.57
N PRO A 9 0.15 -32.22 6.88
CA PRO A 9 -0.21 -31.89 5.49
C PRO A 9 -0.88 -30.51 5.33
N PHE A 10 -1.60 -30.03 6.35
CA PHE A 10 -2.16 -28.67 6.33
C PHE A 10 -1.05 -27.62 6.45
N ARG A 11 -0.09 -27.86 7.35
CA ARG A 11 1.10 -27.01 7.48
C ARG A 11 1.89 -26.94 6.18
N GLU A 12 2.05 -28.07 5.49
CA GLU A 12 2.74 -28.13 4.21
C GLU A 12 1.99 -27.38 3.10
N ALA A 13 0.66 -27.53 3.02
CA ALA A 13 -0.14 -26.76 2.06
C ALA A 13 -0.03 -25.24 2.31
N ARG A 14 -0.03 -24.82 3.60
CA ARG A 14 0.18 -23.42 3.95
C ARG A 14 1.58 -22.94 3.59
N TYR A 15 2.60 -23.74 3.90
CA TYR A 15 3.99 -23.43 3.54
C TYR A 15 4.17 -23.27 2.02
N MET A 16 3.49 -24.08 1.21
CA MET A 16 3.50 -23.89 -0.25
C MET A 16 2.83 -22.58 -0.66
N ALA A 17 1.71 -22.20 -0.02
CA ALA A 17 1.04 -20.92 -0.28
C ALA A 17 1.94 -19.71 0.02
N GLU A 18 2.79 -19.81 1.04
CA GLU A 18 3.73 -18.75 1.43
C GLU A 18 4.80 -18.49 0.35
N GLN A 19 5.05 -19.44 -0.54
CA GLN A 19 6.01 -19.30 -1.63
C GLN A 19 5.39 -18.74 -2.93
N ILE A 20 4.07 -18.62 -2.99
CA ILE A 20 3.36 -18.10 -4.16
C ILE A 20 3.54 -16.58 -4.22
N ARG A 21 3.86 -16.06 -5.40
CA ARG A 21 3.88 -14.62 -5.67
C ARG A 21 2.59 -14.21 -6.34
N GLU A 22 2.15 -12.99 -6.06
CA GLU A 22 0.84 -12.53 -6.51
C GLU A 22 0.73 -12.40 -8.04
N ALA A 23 -0.34 -12.99 -8.55
CA ALA A 23 -0.65 -13.10 -9.96
C ALA A 23 -0.89 -11.78 -10.70
N THR A 24 -1.69 -10.92 -10.07
CA THR A 24 -2.09 -9.64 -10.65
C THR A 24 -0.88 -8.78 -10.92
N LEU A 25 0.06 -8.75 -9.97
CA LEU A 25 1.32 -8.03 -10.10
C LEU A 25 2.18 -8.60 -11.24
N ARG A 26 2.32 -9.93 -11.35
CA ARG A 26 3.05 -10.58 -12.46
C ARG A 26 2.52 -10.16 -13.83
N ARG A 27 1.19 -10.15 -14.03
CA ARG A 27 0.57 -9.74 -15.30
C ARG A 27 0.87 -8.30 -15.68
N HIS A 28 1.00 -7.42 -14.69
CA HIS A 28 1.38 -6.02 -14.90
C HIS A 28 2.90 -5.81 -15.01
N GLN A 29 3.70 -6.88 -15.12
CA GLN A 29 5.17 -6.84 -15.24
C GLN A 29 5.85 -6.09 -14.09
N VAL A 30 5.24 -6.14 -12.90
CA VAL A 30 5.72 -5.55 -11.65
C VAL A 30 6.86 -6.40 -11.07
N PRO A 31 8.12 -5.92 -11.00
CA PRO A 31 9.25 -6.68 -10.48
C PRO A 31 9.78 -6.13 -9.12
N PRO A 32 10.04 -6.99 -8.10
CA PRO A 32 9.58 -8.36 -7.94
C PRO A 32 8.15 -8.42 -7.35
N PRO A 33 7.28 -9.32 -7.84
CA PRO A 33 5.95 -9.47 -7.28
C PRO A 33 6.02 -10.03 -5.87
N GLU A 34 5.33 -9.39 -4.94
CA GLU A 34 5.31 -9.75 -3.52
C GLU A 34 4.77 -11.16 -3.25
N LEU A 35 5.15 -11.72 -2.10
CA LEU A 35 4.61 -13.00 -1.62
C LEU A 35 3.14 -12.83 -1.22
N LEU A 36 2.33 -13.84 -1.53
CA LEU A 36 0.92 -13.90 -1.17
C LEU A 36 0.70 -13.80 0.36
N GLN A 37 1.67 -14.27 1.15
CA GLN A 37 1.63 -14.15 2.60
C GLN A 37 1.57 -12.69 3.10
N ILE A 38 2.20 -11.75 2.39
CA ILE A 38 2.16 -10.32 2.74
C ILE A 38 0.71 -9.79 2.64
N HIS A 39 -0.05 -10.26 1.64
CA HIS A 39 -1.47 -9.95 1.51
C HIS A 39 -2.24 -10.43 2.74
N THR A 40 -2.06 -11.70 3.10
CA THR A 40 -2.77 -12.32 4.23
C THR A 40 -2.42 -11.63 5.55
N ASP A 41 -1.15 -11.32 5.80
CA ASP A 41 -0.69 -10.69 7.05
C ASP A 41 -1.32 -9.31 7.25
N LEU A 42 -1.34 -8.48 6.19
CA LEU A 42 -1.97 -7.16 6.24
C LEU A 42 -3.49 -7.26 6.50
N MET A 43 -4.17 -8.22 5.86
CA MET A 43 -5.60 -8.43 6.11
C MET A 43 -5.87 -8.82 7.57
N VAL A 44 -5.08 -9.76 8.12
CA VAL A 44 -5.20 -10.19 9.52
C VAL A 44 -5.01 -9.02 10.49
N ARG A 45 -4.00 -8.17 10.25
CA ARG A 45 -3.77 -6.97 11.07
C ARG A 45 -4.94 -6.01 11.01
N ILE A 46 -5.51 -5.76 9.84
CA ILE A 46 -6.68 -4.90 9.68
C ILE A 46 -7.89 -5.49 10.42
N CYS A 47 -8.09 -6.81 10.38
CA CYS A 47 -9.15 -7.46 11.15
C CYS A 47 -9.00 -7.23 12.66
N TYR A 48 -7.77 -7.32 13.20
CA TYR A 48 -7.52 -7.07 14.62
C TYR A 48 -7.62 -5.61 15.03
N LEU A 49 -7.35 -4.68 14.11
CA LEU A 49 -7.41 -3.23 14.37
C LEU A 49 -8.81 -2.64 14.16
N HIS A 50 -9.74 -3.40 13.56
CA HIS A 50 -11.07 -2.90 13.26
C HIS A 50 -11.86 -2.67 14.56
N PRO A 51 -12.27 -1.42 14.89
CA PRO A 51 -12.82 -1.09 16.20
C PRO A 51 -14.22 -1.68 16.44
N ASP A 52 -15.01 -1.83 15.37
CA ASP A 52 -16.42 -2.25 15.47
C ASP A 52 -16.65 -3.76 15.35
N VAL A 53 -15.60 -4.58 15.35
CA VAL A 53 -15.72 -6.04 15.22
C VAL A 53 -15.47 -6.72 16.55
N GLU A 54 -16.43 -7.51 17.01
CA GLU A 54 -16.29 -8.31 18.24
C GLU A 54 -15.22 -9.41 18.10
N ASP A 55 -14.53 -9.77 19.19
CA ASP A 55 -13.45 -10.78 19.20
C ASP A 55 -13.83 -12.12 18.52
N LYS A 56 -15.07 -12.57 18.74
CA LYS A 56 -15.58 -13.82 18.15
C LYS A 56 -15.62 -13.76 16.61
N ASP A 57 -15.92 -12.58 16.08
CA ASP A 57 -16.05 -12.31 14.66
C ASP A 57 -14.68 -11.99 14.04
N VAL A 58 -13.77 -11.34 14.79
CA VAL A 58 -12.36 -11.20 14.41
C VAL A 58 -11.72 -12.57 14.18
N ASN A 59 -11.90 -13.53 15.10
CA ASN A 59 -11.39 -14.89 14.93
C ASN A 59 -11.91 -15.54 13.64
N LYS A 60 -13.19 -15.32 13.33
CA LYS A 60 -13.81 -15.83 12.10
C LYS A 60 -13.20 -15.20 10.85
N LEU A 61 -13.01 -13.88 10.84
CA LEU A 61 -12.38 -13.14 9.74
C LEU A 61 -10.93 -13.55 9.53
N VAL A 62 -10.15 -13.73 10.60
CA VAL A 62 -8.76 -14.20 10.54
C VAL A 62 -8.70 -15.59 9.92
N MET A 63 -9.61 -16.49 10.33
CA MET A 63 -9.69 -17.83 9.72
C MET A 63 -10.06 -17.76 8.23
N MET A 64 -10.97 -16.86 7.84
CA MET A 64 -11.26 -16.60 6.42
C MET A 64 -10.00 -16.11 5.67
N CYS A 65 -9.22 -15.18 6.25
CA CYS A 65 -7.97 -14.69 5.68
C CYS A 65 -6.97 -15.83 5.43
N MET A 66 -6.84 -16.76 6.36
CA MET A 66 -5.89 -17.87 6.23
C MET A 66 -6.24 -18.85 5.09
N ILE A 67 -7.53 -18.99 4.76
CA ILE A 67 -7.99 -19.99 3.79
C ILE A 67 -8.38 -19.45 2.42
N HIS A 68 -8.72 -18.17 2.30
CA HIS A 68 -9.31 -17.62 1.07
C HIS A 68 -8.42 -17.75 -0.18
N ASP A 69 -7.10 -17.75 0.06
CA ASP A 69 -6.05 -17.80 -0.96
C ASP A 69 -5.40 -19.17 -1.10
N LEU A 70 -5.80 -20.16 -0.29
CA LEU A 70 -5.23 -21.51 -0.38
C LEU A 70 -5.55 -22.18 -1.72
N ASN A 71 -6.64 -21.79 -2.39
CA ASN A 71 -6.97 -22.19 -3.76
C ASN A 71 -5.83 -21.90 -4.76
N GLN A 72 -5.02 -20.87 -4.52
CA GLN A 72 -3.91 -20.53 -5.41
C GLN A 72 -2.80 -21.60 -5.41
N VAL A 73 -2.69 -22.41 -4.34
CA VAL A 73 -1.71 -23.52 -4.24
C VAL A 73 -1.96 -24.61 -5.25
N VAL A 74 -3.24 -24.94 -5.49
CA VAL A 74 -3.62 -26.02 -6.41
C VAL A 74 -3.78 -25.50 -7.82
N ALA A 75 -4.29 -24.28 -7.96
CA ALA A 75 -4.60 -23.71 -9.27
C ALA A 75 -3.34 -23.51 -10.14
N ASN A 76 -2.19 -23.14 -9.55
CA ASN A 76 -0.86 -22.95 -10.18
C ASN A 76 -0.81 -22.18 -11.53
N ASP A 77 -1.94 -21.71 -12.04
CA ASP A 77 -2.14 -21.19 -13.38
C ASP A 77 -3.05 -19.96 -13.31
N GLU A 78 -2.39 -18.82 -13.41
CA GLU A 78 -3.02 -17.51 -13.37
C GLU A 78 -3.63 -17.12 -14.72
N THR A 79 -3.66 -17.95 -15.76
CA THR A 79 -4.22 -17.56 -17.06
C THR A 79 -5.75 -17.57 -17.11
N ILE A 80 -6.40 -18.10 -16.06
CA ILE A 80 -7.83 -18.37 -16.07
C ILE A 80 -8.64 -17.12 -15.63
N PRO A 81 -9.54 -16.57 -16.48
CA PRO A 81 -10.41 -15.45 -16.10
C PRO A 81 -11.23 -15.76 -14.84
N GLN A 82 -11.52 -14.74 -14.02
CA GLN A 82 -12.23 -14.81 -12.72
C GLN A 82 -13.62 -15.49 -12.76
N ARG A 83 -14.13 -15.90 -13.94
CA ARG A 83 -15.46 -16.46 -14.15
C ARG A 83 -15.51 -17.71 -15.02
N THR A 84 -14.43 -18.51 -15.08
CA THR A 84 -14.51 -19.81 -15.76
C THR A 84 -14.95 -20.93 -14.80
N TYR A 85 -15.65 -21.91 -15.36
CA TYR A 85 -16.01 -23.15 -14.67
C TYR A 85 -14.79 -23.87 -14.07
N ARG A 86 -13.65 -23.83 -14.77
CA ARG A 86 -12.40 -24.46 -14.34
C ARG A 86 -11.87 -23.89 -13.03
N ARG A 87 -11.91 -22.56 -12.85
CA ARG A 87 -11.48 -21.92 -11.59
C ARG A 87 -12.39 -22.27 -10.42
N GLN A 88 -13.70 -22.28 -10.64
CA GLN A 88 -14.67 -22.69 -9.60
C GLN A 88 -14.45 -24.16 -9.19
N TRP A 89 -14.07 -25.01 -10.14
CA TRP A 89 -13.71 -26.39 -9.87
C TRP A 89 -12.41 -26.50 -9.05
N GLU A 90 -11.33 -25.84 -9.47
CA GLU A 90 -10.04 -25.82 -8.75
C GLU A 90 -10.17 -25.28 -7.32
N GLU A 91 -10.99 -24.23 -7.13
CA GLU A 91 -11.32 -23.68 -5.80
C GLU A 91 -12.03 -24.71 -4.91
N ARG A 92 -12.97 -25.48 -5.46
CA ARG A 92 -13.69 -26.54 -4.73
C ARG A 92 -12.77 -27.71 -4.40
N GLU A 93 -11.95 -28.15 -5.34
CA GLU A 93 -11.02 -29.28 -5.14
C GLU A 93 -9.95 -28.96 -4.09
N THR A 94 -9.46 -27.72 -4.04
CA THR A 94 -8.48 -27.31 -3.03
C THR A 94 -9.04 -27.41 -1.62
N ILE A 95 -10.27 -26.92 -1.43
CA ILE A 95 -10.93 -26.94 -0.13
C ILE A 95 -11.29 -28.37 0.24
N PHE A 96 -11.76 -29.18 -0.71
CA PHE A 96 -12.05 -30.59 -0.49
C PHE A 96 -10.78 -31.39 -0.13
N TYR A 97 -9.65 -31.06 -0.76
CA TYR A 97 -8.34 -31.62 -0.43
C TYR A 97 -7.94 -31.27 1.01
N LEU A 98 -8.06 -30.01 1.42
CA LEU A 98 -7.74 -29.56 2.78
C LEU A 98 -8.67 -30.19 3.82
N GLU A 99 -9.97 -30.26 3.55
CA GLU A 99 -10.95 -30.91 4.40
C GLU A 99 -10.60 -32.38 4.61
N THR A 100 -10.33 -33.11 3.52
CA THR A 100 -9.98 -34.54 3.55
C THR A 100 -8.70 -34.80 4.35
N ARG A 101 -7.74 -33.88 4.30
CA ARG A 101 -6.48 -33.97 5.07
C ARG A 101 -6.65 -33.64 6.55
N LEU A 102 -7.51 -32.70 6.90
CA LEU A 102 -7.74 -32.30 8.29
C LEU A 102 -8.70 -33.25 9.01
N LYS A 103 -9.71 -33.78 8.33
CA LYS A 103 -10.79 -34.61 8.89
C LYS A 103 -10.33 -35.79 9.76
N PRO A 104 -9.25 -36.54 9.43
CA PRO A 104 -8.75 -37.63 10.28
C PRO A 104 -8.16 -37.16 11.62
N SER A 105 -7.69 -35.90 11.69
CA SER A 105 -7.03 -35.34 12.88
C SER A 105 -7.95 -34.40 13.68
N ASN A 106 -8.76 -33.60 12.98
CA ASN A 106 -9.69 -32.65 13.58
C ASN A 106 -10.92 -32.45 12.67
N PRO A 107 -11.95 -33.31 12.80
CA PRO A 107 -13.14 -33.26 11.96
C PRO A 107 -13.97 -31.99 12.17
N ALA A 108 -14.00 -31.44 13.39
CA ALA A 108 -14.72 -30.21 13.71
C ALA A 108 -14.12 -29.00 12.98
N LEU A 109 -12.79 -28.86 13.01
CA LEU A 109 -12.08 -27.81 12.29
C LEU A 109 -12.24 -27.96 10.78
N ALA A 110 -12.13 -29.18 10.24
CA ALA A 110 -12.30 -29.45 8.81
C ALA A 110 -13.67 -28.96 8.31
N GLN A 111 -14.74 -29.31 9.03
CA GLN A 111 -16.09 -28.85 8.71
C GLN A 111 -16.24 -27.33 8.87
N GLY A 112 -15.64 -26.76 9.91
CA GLY A 112 -15.64 -25.32 10.16
C GLY A 112 -15.01 -24.53 8.99
N LEU A 113 -13.83 -24.95 8.52
CA LEU A 113 -13.16 -24.31 7.39
C LEU A 113 -13.99 -24.39 6.10
N PHE A 114 -14.61 -25.53 5.83
CA PHE A 114 -15.49 -25.71 4.67
C PHE A 114 -16.69 -24.76 4.71
N ASN A 115 -17.30 -24.60 5.89
CA ASN A 115 -18.43 -23.69 6.08
C ASN A 115 -17.99 -22.22 5.90
N LEU A 116 -16.82 -21.84 6.42
CA LEU A 116 -16.25 -20.51 6.25
C LEU A 116 -15.97 -20.20 4.77
N TRP A 117 -15.42 -21.17 4.03
CA TRP A 117 -15.17 -21.00 2.60
C TRP A 117 -16.47 -20.80 1.82
N LYS A 118 -17.52 -21.57 2.15
CA LYS A 118 -18.85 -21.39 1.55
C LYS A 118 -19.42 -20.01 1.83
N GLU A 119 -19.34 -19.56 3.07
CA GLU A 119 -19.81 -18.24 3.50
C GLU A 119 -19.08 -17.12 2.74
N TYR A 120 -17.75 -17.22 2.63
CA TYR A 120 -16.94 -16.29 1.84
C TYR A 120 -17.36 -16.28 0.35
N GLY A 121 -17.58 -17.45 -0.24
CA GLY A 121 -18.01 -17.58 -1.63
C GLY A 121 -19.38 -16.95 -1.90
N ALA A 122 -20.33 -17.16 -0.99
CA ALA A 122 -21.70 -16.69 -1.10
C ALA A 122 -21.85 -15.16 -1.02
N ASN A 123 -21.05 -14.48 -0.18
CA ASN A 123 -21.10 -13.02 0.03
C ASN A 123 -22.39 -12.48 0.66
N GLU A 124 -23.09 -13.30 1.42
CA GLU A 124 -24.42 -12.94 1.95
C GLU A 124 -24.34 -12.39 3.38
N THR A 125 -23.28 -12.72 4.12
CA THR A 125 -23.13 -12.29 5.52
C THR A 125 -22.37 -10.98 5.62
N ILE A 126 -22.69 -10.19 6.65
CA ILE A 126 -21.98 -8.93 6.98
C ILE A 126 -20.47 -9.18 7.10
N LEU A 127 -20.06 -10.29 7.73
CA LEU A 127 -18.65 -10.66 7.87
C LEU A 127 -18.01 -11.02 6.53
N SER A 128 -18.71 -11.74 5.65
CA SER A 128 -18.19 -12.06 4.31
C SER A 128 -18.05 -10.81 3.43
N GLN A 129 -18.94 -9.83 3.60
CA GLN A 129 -18.88 -8.55 2.91
C GLN A 129 -17.71 -7.71 3.44
N LEU A 130 -17.60 -7.54 4.76
CA LEU A 130 -16.49 -6.86 5.41
C LEU A 130 -15.14 -7.49 5.04
N PHE A 131 -15.06 -8.82 4.99
CA PHE A 131 -13.88 -9.53 4.53
C PHE A 131 -13.47 -9.10 3.10
N ARG A 132 -14.43 -8.96 2.18
CA ARG A 132 -14.15 -8.52 0.80
C ARG A 132 -13.69 -7.07 0.76
N GLU A 133 -14.28 -6.19 1.58
CA GLU A 133 -13.84 -4.80 1.71
C GLU A 133 -12.39 -4.73 2.17
N ILE A 134 -12.02 -5.47 3.23
CA ILE A 134 -10.64 -5.56 3.73
C ILE A 134 -9.71 -6.10 2.65
N ARG A 135 -10.11 -7.19 1.97
CA ARG A 135 -9.32 -7.79 0.90
C ARG A 135 -9.06 -6.80 -0.22
N ASP A 136 -10.09 -6.08 -0.66
CA ASP A 136 -9.98 -5.12 -1.74
C ASP A 136 -9.10 -3.93 -1.30
N LEU A 137 -9.33 -3.36 -0.10
CA LEU A 137 -8.48 -2.31 0.49
C LEU A 137 -6.99 -2.71 0.49
N VAL A 138 -6.65 -3.92 0.93
CA VAL A 138 -5.25 -4.40 0.95
C VAL A 138 -4.70 -4.56 -0.47
N ARG A 139 -5.48 -5.05 -1.43
CA ARG A 139 -5.06 -5.14 -2.83
C ARG A 139 -4.73 -3.76 -3.41
N PHE A 140 -5.58 -2.77 -3.11
CA PHE A 140 -5.36 -1.38 -3.51
C PHE A 140 -4.12 -0.77 -2.89
N HIS A 141 -3.98 -0.89 -1.56
CA HIS A 141 -2.81 -0.39 -0.85
C HIS A 141 -1.51 -0.96 -1.43
N ARG A 142 -1.47 -2.28 -1.69
CA ARG A 142 -0.30 -2.94 -2.25
C ARG A 142 -0.01 -2.54 -3.68
N ALA A 143 -1.05 -2.37 -4.50
CA ALA A 143 -0.90 -1.83 -5.86
C ALA A 143 -0.23 -0.45 -5.81
N PHE A 144 -0.73 0.46 -4.96
CA PHE A 144 -0.14 1.79 -4.76
C PHE A 144 1.32 1.73 -4.28
N MET A 145 1.60 0.95 -3.22
CA MET A 145 2.96 0.81 -2.69
C MET A 145 3.93 0.27 -3.74
N HIS A 146 3.44 -0.56 -4.66
CA HIS A 146 4.23 -1.02 -5.78
C HIS A 146 4.54 0.10 -6.78
N GLU A 147 3.55 0.89 -7.21
CA GLU A 147 3.78 2.03 -8.11
C GLU A 147 4.83 2.99 -7.55
N LYS A 148 4.74 3.24 -6.24
CA LYS A 148 5.69 4.08 -5.51
C LYS A 148 7.11 3.53 -5.57
N ARG A 149 7.30 2.25 -5.24
CA ARG A 149 8.62 1.58 -5.29
C ARG A 149 9.21 1.51 -6.69
N ALA A 150 8.35 1.29 -7.70
CA ALA A 150 8.77 1.17 -9.08
C ALA A 150 9.01 2.53 -9.75
N GLN A 151 8.66 3.65 -9.09
CA GLN A 151 8.68 5.01 -9.65
C GLN A 151 8.00 5.08 -11.02
N ARG A 152 6.92 4.30 -11.17
CA ARG A 152 6.20 4.13 -12.45
C ARG A 152 4.72 4.03 -12.18
N ILE A 153 3.95 4.84 -12.91
CA ILE A 153 2.49 4.75 -12.94
C ILE A 153 2.10 3.52 -13.74
N TYR A 154 1.44 2.59 -13.08
CA TYR A 154 0.66 1.56 -13.71
C TYR A 154 -0.77 2.09 -13.70
N SER A 155 -1.30 2.51 -14.85
CA SER A 155 -2.70 2.94 -14.90
C SER A 155 -3.57 1.77 -14.41
N TYR A 156 -3.99 1.84 -13.15
CA TYR A 156 -4.87 0.91 -12.50
C TYR A 156 -6.25 1.56 -12.55
N PRO A 157 -7.06 1.31 -13.60
CA PRO A 157 -8.41 1.88 -13.73
C PRO A 157 -9.36 1.48 -12.60
N PHE A 158 -8.90 0.67 -11.64
CA PHE A 158 -9.65 0.29 -10.47
C PHE A 158 -9.41 1.16 -9.24
N ILE A 159 -8.30 1.92 -9.10
CA ILE A 159 -8.03 2.72 -7.87
C ILE A 159 -9.15 3.73 -7.59
N GLU A 160 -9.66 4.38 -8.64
CA GLU A 160 -10.79 5.31 -8.53
C GLU A 160 -12.08 4.64 -8.02
N ARG A 161 -12.15 3.30 -8.06
CA ARG A 161 -13.27 2.50 -7.53
C ARG A 161 -13.07 2.07 -6.08
N LEU A 162 -11.94 2.34 -5.44
CA LEU A 162 -11.67 1.93 -4.05
C LEU A 162 -12.82 2.35 -3.12
N ARG A 163 -13.25 3.62 -3.20
CA ARG A 163 -14.39 4.13 -2.41
C ARG A 163 -15.70 3.38 -2.67
N LEU A 164 -15.92 2.89 -3.90
CA LEU A 164 -17.14 2.15 -4.26
C LEU A 164 -17.12 0.71 -3.73
N CYS A 165 -15.95 0.18 -3.40
CA CYS A 165 -15.76 -1.19 -2.92
C CYS A 165 -15.82 -1.31 -1.39
N ILE A 166 -15.94 -0.22 -0.65
CA ILE A 166 -15.88 -0.19 0.81
C ILE A 166 -17.19 0.39 1.35
N GLY A 167 -17.81 -0.30 2.31
CA GLY A 167 -19.04 0.11 2.97
C GLY A 167 -18.80 0.55 4.42
N SER A 168 -17.83 -0.06 5.09
CA SER A 168 -17.45 0.28 6.47
C SER A 168 -16.90 1.70 6.58
N GLU A 169 -17.45 2.48 7.52
CA GLU A 169 -17.03 3.86 7.78
C GLU A 169 -15.55 3.94 8.19
N TRP A 170 -15.10 3.04 9.05
CA TRP A 170 -13.70 3.02 9.48
C TRP A 170 -12.75 2.66 8.33
N LEU A 171 -13.12 1.73 7.45
CA LEU A 171 -12.31 1.38 6.28
C LEU A 171 -12.30 2.51 5.24
N GLN A 172 -13.37 3.31 5.11
CA GLN A 172 -13.39 4.48 4.24
C GLN A 172 -12.34 5.52 4.63
N VAL A 173 -12.13 5.76 5.94
CA VAL A 173 -11.08 6.67 6.42
C VAL A 173 -9.69 6.21 5.96
N ILE A 174 -9.42 4.90 6.03
CA ILE A 174 -8.15 4.33 5.55
C ILE A 174 -8.05 4.44 4.02
N ALA A 175 -9.14 4.16 3.32
CA ALA A 175 -9.21 4.26 1.87
C ALA A 175 -8.92 5.69 1.38
N ASP A 176 -9.47 6.70 2.05
CA ASP A 176 -9.25 8.11 1.77
C ASP A 176 -7.78 8.48 1.95
N SER A 177 -7.15 8.06 3.04
CA SER A 177 -5.72 8.28 3.27
C SER A 177 -4.84 7.67 2.15
N ILE A 178 -5.20 6.47 1.66
CA ILE A 178 -4.50 5.83 0.54
C ILE A 178 -4.72 6.61 -0.76
N LEU A 179 -5.95 7.04 -1.04
CA LEU A 179 -6.28 7.79 -2.25
C LEU A 179 -5.60 9.15 -2.28
N ASP A 180 -5.62 9.88 -1.18
CA ASP A 180 -4.92 11.16 -1.06
C ASP A 180 -3.43 10.97 -1.32
N SER A 181 -2.81 9.95 -0.70
CA SER A 181 -1.40 9.62 -0.95
C SER A 181 -1.12 9.28 -2.41
N TRP A 182 -2.03 8.55 -3.06
CA TRP A 182 -1.91 8.16 -4.46
C TRP A 182 -2.04 9.36 -5.42
N ILE A 183 -3.03 10.23 -5.20
CA ILE A 183 -3.25 11.45 -5.99
C ILE A 183 -1.99 12.31 -5.95
N VAL A 184 -1.40 12.49 -4.78
CA VAL A 184 -0.19 13.29 -4.59
C VAL A 184 0.98 12.72 -5.37
N VAL A 185 1.22 11.41 -5.28
CA VAL A 185 2.29 10.77 -6.06
C VAL A 185 2.05 10.94 -7.56
N LYS A 186 0.80 10.83 -8.02
CA LYS A 186 0.45 11.01 -9.44
C LYS A 186 0.65 12.45 -9.92
N GLU A 187 0.25 13.44 -9.12
CA GLU A 187 0.46 14.86 -9.41
C GLU A 187 1.96 15.16 -9.52
N ILE A 188 2.76 14.70 -8.56
CA ILE A 188 4.21 14.93 -8.55
C ILE A 188 4.90 14.20 -9.71
N GLN A 189 4.51 12.97 -10.04
CA GLN A 189 5.09 12.24 -11.17
C GLN A 189 4.73 12.86 -12.53
N ASN A 190 3.61 13.58 -12.64
CA ASN A 190 3.27 14.34 -13.85
C ASN A 190 4.09 15.64 -13.99
N ALA A 191 4.61 16.20 -12.89
CA ALA A 191 5.41 17.43 -12.88
C ALA A 191 6.86 17.26 -13.40
N GLY A 192 7.21 16.06 -13.91
CA GLY A 192 8.49 15.78 -14.54
C GLY A 192 9.60 15.37 -13.56
N PRO A 193 10.85 15.22 -14.05
CA PRO A 193 11.97 14.79 -13.21
C PRO A 193 12.33 15.84 -12.16
N ILE A 194 12.66 15.37 -10.95
CA ILE A 194 13.16 16.20 -9.84
C ILE A 194 14.70 16.14 -9.84
N TYR A 195 15.32 17.32 -9.87
CA TYR A 195 16.77 17.49 -9.76
C TYR A 195 17.12 18.21 -8.46
N PHE A 196 17.92 17.57 -7.62
CA PHE A 196 18.46 18.20 -6.42
C PHE A 196 19.78 18.91 -6.73
N VAL A 197 19.88 20.18 -6.35
CA VAL A 197 21.05 21.02 -6.63
C VAL A 197 21.88 21.25 -5.36
N PHE A 198 23.04 20.60 -5.30
CA PHE A 198 23.94 20.63 -4.13
C PHE A 198 25.20 21.49 -4.34
N GLY A 199 25.80 21.92 -3.23
CA GLY A 199 27.02 22.73 -3.22
C GLY A 199 27.23 23.46 -1.89
N GLY A 200 28.45 23.94 -1.63
CA GLY A 200 28.78 24.67 -0.40
C GLY A 200 28.13 26.06 -0.29
N PRO A 201 28.07 26.68 0.90
CA PRO A 201 27.56 28.05 1.07
C PRO A 201 28.23 29.04 0.11
N GLY A 202 27.46 29.93 -0.51
CA GLY A 202 27.98 30.92 -1.47
C GLY A 202 28.35 30.38 -2.86
N SER A 203 28.13 29.09 -3.15
CA SER A 203 28.46 28.50 -4.46
C SER A 203 27.54 28.91 -5.63
N GLY A 204 26.58 29.81 -5.41
CA GLY A 204 25.67 30.29 -6.46
C GLY A 204 24.60 29.29 -6.93
N LYS A 205 24.23 28.27 -6.13
CA LYS A 205 23.21 27.27 -6.48
C LYS A 205 21.90 27.91 -6.95
N THR A 206 21.37 28.83 -6.16
CA THR A 206 20.12 29.53 -6.42
C THR A 206 20.16 30.25 -7.78
N PHE A 207 21.27 30.94 -8.07
CA PHE A 207 21.48 31.60 -9.37
C PHE A 207 21.53 30.59 -10.54
N VAL A 208 22.14 29.42 -10.33
CA VAL A 208 22.15 28.35 -11.33
C VAL A 208 20.73 27.79 -11.54
N CYS A 209 19.97 27.58 -10.47
CA CYS A 209 18.58 27.11 -10.55
C CYS A 209 17.69 28.11 -11.30
N GLU A 210 17.77 29.40 -10.98
CA GLU A 210 17.04 30.46 -11.69
C GLU A 210 17.35 30.47 -13.18
N ARG A 211 18.64 30.33 -13.55
CA ARG A 211 19.06 30.29 -14.96
C ARG A 211 18.57 29.03 -15.68
N LEU A 212 18.65 27.86 -15.03
CA LEU A 212 18.15 26.61 -15.59
C LEU A 212 16.63 26.63 -15.75
N SER A 213 15.92 27.17 -14.75
CA SER A 213 14.47 27.40 -14.78
C SER A 213 14.08 28.24 -16.01
N ALA A 214 14.73 29.39 -16.19
CA ALA A 214 14.46 30.28 -17.33
C ALA A 214 14.82 29.66 -18.70
N THR A 215 15.84 28.79 -18.76
CA THR A 215 16.33 28.20 -20.02
C THR A 215 15.53 26.97 -20.44
N HIS A 216 15.14 26.13 -19.48
CA HIS A 216 14.53 24.83 -19.74
C HIS A 216 13.04 24.76 -19.39
N GLY A 217 12.46 25.83 -18.84
CA GLY A 217 11.08 25.79 -18.34
C GLY A 217 10.94 24.82 -17.17
N PHE A 218 11.99 24.73 -16.35
CA PHE A 218 11.94 24.03 -15.07
C PHE A 218 11.41 24.93 -13.99
N GLU A 219 10.82 24.35 -12.97
CA GLU A 219 10.36 25.07 -11.81
C GLU A 219 11.41 25.02 -10.71
N HIS A 220 11.83 26.18 -10.21
CA HIS A 220 12.77 26.26 -9.11
C HIS A 220 12.01 26.35 -7.78
N ILE A 221 12.29 25.38 -6.90
CA ILE A 221 11.76 25.31 -5.54
C ILE A 221 12.94 25.44 -4.58
N SER A 222 12.88 26.42 -3.68
CA SER A 222 13.85 26.57 -2.60
C SER A 222 13.26 26.22 -1.26
N LEU A 223 13.82 25.22 -0.57
CA LEU A 223 13.35 24.84 0.77
C LEU A 223 13.48 26.02 1.75
N ALA A 224 14.54 26.83 1.63
CA ALA A 224 14.72 28.00 2.49
C ALA A 224 13.61 29.04 2.29
N SER A 225 13.21 29.30 1.04
CA SER A 225 12.08 30.21 0.74
C SER A 225 10.76 29.64 1.24
N LEU A 226 10.48 28.35 1.04
CA LEU A 226 9.26 27.71 1.54
C LEU A 226 9.14 27.80 3.07
N ILE A 227 10.24 27.57 3.77
CA ILE A 227 10.27 27.71 5.23
C ILE A 227 10.01 29.17 5.64
N GLU A 228 10.57 30.13 4.92
CA GLU A 228 10.40 31.55 5.23
C GLU A 228 8.97 32.04 4.95
N GLU A 229 8.38 31.63 3.83
CA GLU A 229 6.98 31.87 3.50
C GLU A 229 6.05 31.29 4.57
N GLU A 230 6.28 30.03 4.97
CA GLU A 230 5.46 29.37 5.99
C GLU A 230 5.66 29.97 7.39
N ALA A 231 6.88 30.38 7.73
CA ALA A 231 7.19 31.05 9.01
C ALA A 231 6.49 32.41 9.14
N ASN A 232 6.30 33.10 8.02
CA ASN A 232 5.64 34.39 7.95
C ASN A 232 4.11 34.28 7.81
N ASN A 233 3.57 33.07 7.65
CA ASN A 233 2.12 32.84 7.60
C ASN A 233 1.52 32.84 9.03
N PRO A 234 0.74 33.87 9.41
CA PRO A 234 0.25 34.02 10.77
C PRO A 234 -0.83 33.00 11.15
N SER A 235 -1.46 32.35 10.17
CA SER A 235 -2.48 31.31 10.39
C SER A 235 -1.94 29.88 10.32
N SER A 236 -0.62 29.69 10.17
CA SER A 236 -0.04 28.36 10.04
C SER A 236 0.49 27.79 11.36
N ASP A 237 -0.05 26.64 11.77
CA ASP A 237 0.51 25.82 12.86
C ASP A 237 1.93 25.34 12.56
N ARG A 238 2.25 25.10 11.27
CA ARG A 238 3.60 24.77 10.81
C ARG A 238 4.53 25.97 11.00
N GLY A 239 4.06 27.19 10.71
CA GLY A 239 4.77 28.44 10.96
C GLY A 239 5.15 28.62 12.43
N ILE A 240 4.23 28.34 13.36
CA ILE A 240 4.51 28.34 14.81
C ILE A 240 5.63 27.37 15.15
N THR A 241 5.59 26.16 14.59
CA THR A 241 6.62 25.12 14.81
C THR A 241 7.98 25.55 14.27
N ILE A 242 8.02 26.16 13.08
CA ILE A 242 9.26 26.69 12.46
C ILE A 242 9.86 27.77 13.37
N ASN A 243 9.07 28.76 13.76
CA ASN A 243 9.51 29.87 14.61
C ASN A 243 9.96 29.41 16.00
N THR A 244 9.29 28.41 16.57
CA THR A 244 9.68 27.80 17.84
C THR A 244 11.02 27.07 17.75
N ASN A 245 11.27 26.33 16.67
CA ASN A 245 12.56 25.65 16.49
C ASN A 245 13.69 26.64 16.21
N ARG A 246 13.44 27.65 15.36
CA ARG A 246 14.40 28.73 15.07
C ARG A 246 14.82 29.48 16.34
N SER A 247 13.87 29.91 17.16
CA SER A 247 14.15 30.63 18.42
C SER A 247 14.93 29.78 19.44
N ARG A 248 14.83 28.46 19.35
CA ARG A 248 15.57 27.51 20.20
C ARG A 248 16.89 27.03 19.59
N GLY A 249 17.28 27.54 18.41
CA GLY A 249 18.46 27.09 17.68
C GLY A 249 18.42 25.61 17.27
N ARG A 250 17.21 25.04 17.13
CA ARG A 250 16.99 23.64 16.73
C ARG A 250 16.75 23.56 15.22
N PRO A 251 17.18 22.47 14.56
CA PRO A 251 16.85 22.23 13.17
C PRO A 251 15.33 22.05 13.01
N ILE A 252 14.85 22.36 11.81
CA ILE A 252 13.45 22.13 11.44
C ILE A 252 13.24 20.63 11.27
N PRO A 253 12.14 20.04 11.78
CA PRO A 253 11.86 18.62 11.63
C PRO A 253 11.78 18.19 10.16
N LEU A 254 12.35 17.04 9.83
CA LEU A 254 12.38 16.49 8.47
C LEU A 254 10.98 16.33 7.87
N ASP A 255 10.04 15.78 8.66
CA ASP A 255 8.65 15.58 8.23
C ASP A 255 7.99 16.90 7.80
N LEU A 256 8.35 18.01 8.46
CA LEU A 256 7.85 19.34 8.12
C LEU A 256 8.43 19.83 6.79
N SER A 257 9.74 19.66 6.59
CA SER A 257 10.41 20.01 5.34
C SER A 257 9.87 19.20 4.15
N ILE A 258 9.69 17.89 4.31
CA ILE A 258 9.09 17.02 3.28
C ILE A 258 7.64 17.45 3.00
N SER A 259 6.88 17.79 4.04
CA SER A 259 5.49 18.25 3.89
C SER A 259 5.39 19.55 3.08
N LEU A 260 6.24 20.54 3.37
CA LEU A 260 6.30 21.80 2.59
C LEU A 260 6.70 21.56 1.14
N LEU A 261 7.69 20.70 0.91
CA LEU A 261 8.09 20.33 -0.45
C LEU A 261 6.96 19.64 -1.20
N LYS A 262 6.25 18.69 -0.57
CA LYS A 262 5.09 18.02 -1.17
C LYS A 262 4.03 19.00 -1.61
N ASP A 263 3.65 19.94 -0.74
CA ASP A 263 2.60 20.91 -1.07
C ASP A 263 3.01 21.77 -2.27
N ARG A 264 4.29 22.14 -2.35
CA ARG A 264 4.82 22.90 -3.49
C ARG A 264 4.93 22.07 -4.78
N LEU A 265 5.30 20.80 -4.67
CA LEU A 265 5.43 19.87 -5.79
C LEU A 265 4.08 19.53 -6.42
N ARG A 266 2.99 19.48 -5.64
CA ARG A 266 1.62 19.29 -6.19
C ARG A 266 1.17 20.46 -7.07
N GLN A 267 1.65 21.66 -6.75
CA GLN A 267 1.35 22.88 -7.50
C GLN A 267 2.34 23.11 -8.65
N ALA A 268 3.32 22.23 -8.81
CA ALA A 268 4.36 22.43 -9.78
C ALA A 268 3.83 22.23 -11.20
N ASP A 269 4.10 23.20 -12.07
CA ASP A 269 3.69 23.24 -13.46
C ASP A 269 4.92 23.57 -14.32
N GLY A 270 5.74 22.54 -14.52
CA GLY A 270 7.01 22.65 -15.22
C GLY A 270 7.38 21.35 -15.94
N SER A 271 8.33 21.44 -16.87
CA SER A 271 8.86 20.26 -17.56
C SER A 271 9.86 19.45 -16.72
N GLY A 272 10.14 19.93 -15.50
CA GLY A 272 11.04 19.37 -14.51
C GLY A 272 11.16 20.32 -13.33
N ILE A 273 11.64 19.82 -12.20
CA ILE A 273 11.70 20.55 -10.93
C ILE A 273 13.15 20.61 -10.44
N LEU A 274 13.60 21.78 -10.03
CA LEU A 274 14.90 22.02 -9.41
C LEU A 274 14.69 22.33 -7.93
N ILE A 275 15.22 21.50 -7.04
CA ILE A 275 15.16 21.72 -5.59
C ILE A 275 16.54 22.15 -5.09
N ASP A 276 16.61 23.33 -4.47
CA ASP A 276 17.80 23.77 -3.73
C ASP A 276 17.54 23.86 -2.22
N GLY A 277 18.60 23.59 -1.44
CA GLY A 277 18.54 23.58 0.03
C GLY A 277 18.02 22.28 0.65
N PHE A 278 17.72 21.26 -0.15
CA PHE A 278 17.32 19.92 0.28
C PHE A 278 17.77 18.87 -0.75
N PRO A 279 18.07 17.63 -0.35
CA PRO A 279 18.36 17.15 1.02
C PRO A 279 19.76 17.54 1.53
N ALA A 280 19.95 17.67 2.85
CA ALA A 280 21.28 17.87 3.43
C ALA A 280 22.05 16.54 3.64
N THR A 281 21.32 15.42 3.77
CA THR A 281 21.89 14.09 3.99
C THR A 281 21.23 13.04 3.11
N MET A 282 21.89 11.90 2.91
CA MET A 282 21.30 10.76 2.20
C MET A 282 20.08 10.17 2.91
N ASP A 283 19.99 10.30 4.23
CA ASP A 283 18.84 9.79 4.97
C ASP A 283 17.60 10.67 4.77
N GLU A 284 17.78 12.00 4.66
CA GLU A 284 16.70 12.90 4.25
C GLU A 284 16.21 12.60 2.84
N LEU A 285 17.13 12.29 1.90
CA LEU A 285 16.78 11.87 0.55
C LEU A 285 15.94 10.60 0.56
N ARG A 286 16.38 9.59 1.31
CA ARG A 286 15.66 8.31 1.43
C ARG A 286 14.26 8.49 2.02
N GLU A 287 14.11 9.38 2.99
CA GLU A 287 12.80 9.65 3.58
C GLU A 287 11.90 10.40 2.60
N PHE A 288 12.45 11.33 1.83
CA PHE A 288 11.74 12.00 0.75
C PHE A 288 11.26 11.00 -0.32
N GLU A 289 12.11 10.08 -0.78
CA GLU A 289 11.76 9.05 -1.77
C GLU A 289 10.72 8.03 -1.25
N LYS A 290 10.65 7.81 0.07
CA LYS A 290 9.58 7.00 0.66
C LYS A 290 8.24 7.70 0.65
N GLU A 291 8.23 9.02 0.48
CA GLU A 291 7.09 9.89 0.70
C GLU A 291 6.57 10.49 -0.62
N VAL A 292 7.46 10.71 -1.59
CA VAL A 292 7.26 11.29 -2.93
C VAL A 292 7.73 10.31 -3.99
#